data_AF-A0A1F9BT95-F1
#
_entry.id   AF-A0A1F9BT95-F1
#
_cell.length_a   1.000
_cell.length_b   1.000
_cell.length_c   1.000
_cell.angle_alpha   90.00
_cell.angle_beta   90.00
_cell.angle_gamma   90.00
#
_symmetry.space_group_name_H-M   'P 1'
#
loop_
_entity.id
_entity.type
_entity.pdbx_description
1 polymer ?
#
loop_
_entity_poly.entity_id
_entity_poly.type
_entity_poly.pdbx_seq_one_letter_code
_entity_poly.pdbx_strand_id
1 'polypeptide(L)'
;MIVTLSSIGLPGLNGFVGEFLILLGTFKTNKLYATLAASGVIFAACYMLWMFQRVMFGQVTNEKNRDLKDLSWREIAIFAPLLLFILWIGVYPNTFLDKTKATTANFIALMEKAKDTKVTLSQVFQREAR
;
A
#
# COMPACT_ATOMS: atom_id res chain seq x y z
N MET A 1 7.86 14.00 8.39
CA MET A 1 6.50 13.73 8.94
C MET A 1 5.51 13.33 7.86
N ILE A 2 5.22 14.16 6.85
CA ILE A 2 4.20 13.88 5.82
C ILE A 2 4.42 12.52 5.14
N VAL A 3 5.65 12.23 4.70
CA VAL A 3 6.00 10.94 4.08
C VAL A 3 5.79 9.77 5.05
N THR A 4 6.19 9.92 6.31
CA THR A 4 5.98 8.91 7.36
C THR A 4 4.49 8.60 7.57
N LEU A 5 3.65 9.63 7.64
CA LEU A 5 2.19 9.48 7.76
C LEU A 5 1.60 8.82 6.51
N SER A 6 2.15 9.12 5.33
CA SER A 6 1.76 8.47 4.08
C SER A 6 2.06 6.97 4.11
N SER A 7 3.23 6.57 4.63
CA SER A 7 3.64 5.17 4.77
C SER A 7 2.88 4.40 5.85
N ILE A 8 2.31 5.08 6.84
CA ILE A 8 1.46 4.45 7.87
C ILE A 8 0.01 4.27 7.38
N GLY A 9 -0.34 4.85 6.22
CA GLY A 9 -1.69 4.79 5.70
C GLY A 9 -2.64 5.77 6.39
N LEU A 10 -2.20 7.01 6.64
CA LEU A 10 -3.12 8.05 7.12
C LEU A 10 -4.23 8.30 6.07
N PRO A 11 -5.52 8.34 6.48
CA PRO A 11 -6.61 8.69 5.57
C PRO A 11 -6.37 10.02 4.86
N GLY A 12 -6.57 10.04 3.54
CA GLY A 12 -6.32 11.21 2.69
C GLY A 12 -4.91 11.29 2.09
N LEU A 13 -4.02 10.34 2.40
CA LEU A 13 -2.72 10.17 1.73
C LEU A 13 -2.72 8.93 0.82
N ASN A 14 -1.76 8.87 -0.10
CA ASN A 14 -1.70 7.82 -1.12
C ASN A 14 -1.63 6.38 -0.57
N GLY A 15 -0.93 6.17 0.55
CA GLY A 15 -0.69 4.83 1.12
C GLY A 15 -1.97 4.20 1.64
N PHE A 16 -2.85 5.00 2.24
CA PHE A 16 -4.14 4.51 2.77
C PHE A 16 -5.03 3.96 1.68
N VAL A 17 -5.15 4.67 0.54
CA VAL A 17 -6.06 4.26 -0.54
C VAL A 17 -5.71 2.86 -1.06
N GLY A 18 -4.43 2.59 -1.30
CA GLY A 18 -3.97 1.30 -1.80
C GLY A 18 -4.21 0.17 -0.80
N GLU A 19 -3.76 0.35 0.44
CA GLU A 19 -3.89 -0.67 1.49
C GLU A 19 -5.35 -0.95 1.85
N PHE A 20 -6.19 0.09 1.92
CA PHE A 20 -7.60 -0.06 2.21
C PHE A 20 -8.34 -0.83 1.11
N LEU A 21 -8.07 -0.54 -0.17
CA LEU A 21 -8.68 -1.26 -1.29
C LEU A 21 -8.27 -2.75 -1.30
N ILE A 22 -7.01 -3.04 -0.98
CA ILE A 22 -6.50 -4.42 -0.87
C ILE A 22 -7.19 -5.16 0.28
N LEU A 23 -7.31 -4.55 1.46
CA LEU A 23 -8.01 -5.13 2.59
C LEU A 23 -9.49 -5.35 2.30
N LEU A 24 -10.16 -4.39 1.66
CA LEU A 24 -11.57 -4.49 1.28
C LEU A 24 -11.80 -5.63 0.29
N GLY A 25 -10.93 -5.77 -0.72
CA GLY A 25 -10.98 -6.88 -1.68
C GLY A 25 -10.73 -8.24 -1.00
N THR A 26 -9.73 -8.30 -0.11
CA THR A 26 -9.40 -9.52 0.64
C THR A 26 -10.51 -9.93 1.59
N PHE A 27 -11.15 -8.97 2.27
CA PHE A 27 -12.24 -9.23 3.20
C PHE A 27 -13.46 -9.87 2.53
N LYS A 28 -13.73 -9.53 1.27
CA LYS A 28 -14.80 -10.15 0.46
C LYS A 28 -14.49 -11.62 0.13
N THR A 29 -13.22 -11.97 -0.07
CA THR A 29 -12.81 -13.33 -0.45
C THR A 29 -12.56 -14.23 0.76
N ASN A 30 -11.82 -13.74 1.75
CA ASN A 30 -11.49 -14.48 2.96
C ASN A 30 -11.26 -13.54 4.16
N LYS A 31 -12.20 -13.58 5.11
CA LYS A 31 -12.18 -12.74 6.31
C LYS A 31 -10.99 -13.03 7.24
N LEU A 32 -10.53 -14.28 7.32
CA LEU A 32 -9.42 -14.66 8.19
C LEU A 32 -8.12 -13.98 7.77
N TYR A 33 -7.80 -14.06 6.48
CA TYR A 33 -6.60 -13.41 5.94
C TYR A 33 -6.71 -11.88 5.98
N ALA A 34 -7.91 -11.32 5.79
CA ALA A 34 -8.12 -9.89 5.92
C ALA A 34 -7.87 -9.38 7.35
N THR A 35 -8.32 -10.11 8.38
CA THR A 35 -8.06 -9.76 9.78
C THR A 35 -6.56 -9.84 10.12
N LEU A 36 -5.87 -10.87 9.63
CA LEU A 36 -4.41 -11.00 9.80
C LEU A 36 -3.64 -9.89 9.08
N ALA A 37 -4.07 -9.50 7.88
CA ALA A 37 -3.47 -8.38 7.16
C ALA A 37 -3.72 -7.05 7.89
N ALA A 38 -4.93 -6.84 8.41
CA ALA A 38 -5.28 -5.63 9.16
C ALA A 38 -4.45 -5.47 10.45
N SER A 39 -4.20 -6.56 11.19
CA SER A 39 -3.32 -6.51 12.36
C SER A 39 -1.87 -6.19 11.96
N GLY A 40 -1.40 -6.69 10.81
CA GLY A 40 -0.11 -6.32 10.23
C GLY A 40 0.03 -4.81 9.97
N VAL A 41 -1.01 -4.16 9.43
CA VAL A 41 -1.04 -2.70 9.23
C VAL A 41 -0.93 -1.95 10.55
N ILE A 42 -1.62 -2.42 11.60
CA ILE A 42 -1.52 -1.81 12.94
C ILE A 42 -0.09 -1.91 13.49
N PHE A 43 0.56 -3.08 13.36
CA PHE A 43 1.95 -3.24 13.79
C PHE A 43 2.92 -2.38 12.99
N ALA A 44 2.71 -2.25 11.68
CA ALA A 44 3.50 -1.36 10.82
C ALA A 44 3.36 0.11 11.28
N ALA A 45 2.14 0.55 11.60
CA ALA A 45 1.87 1.87 12.13
C ALA A 45 2.62 2.12 13.45
N CYS A 46 2.52 1.19 14.40
CA CYS A 46 3.21 1.26 15.69
C CYS A 46 4.73 1.36 15.54
N TYR A 47 5.32 0.50 14.70
CA TYR A 47 6.77 0.52 14.45
C TYR A 47 7.22 1.84 13.81
N MET A 48 6.49 2.34 12.81
CA MET A 48 6.85 3.57 12.10
C MET A 48 6.72 4.81 12.99
N LEU A 49 5.68 4.89 13.83
CA LEU A 49 5.53 5.97 14.81
C LEU A 49 6.63 5.92 15.87
N TRP A 50 6.94 4.73 16.39
CA TRP A 50 8.03 4.55 17.35
C TRP A 50 9.39 4.94 16.75
N MET A 51 9.67 4.54 15.51
CA MET A 51 10.87 4.95 14.78
C MET A 51 10.91 6.47 14.59
N PHE A 52 9.82 7.08 14.12
CA PHE A 52 9.74 8.53 13.93
C PHE A 52 10.04 9.29 15.21
N GLN A 53 9.48 8.83 16.34
CA GLN A 53 9.73 9.43 17.64
C GLN A 53 11.21 9.41 18.01
N ARG A 54 11.90 8.27 17.81
CA ARG A 54 13.32 8.14 18.16
C ARG A 54 14.24 8.92 17.22
N VAL A 55 13.91 9.00 15.94
CA VAL A 55 14.73 9.69 14.94
C VAL A 55 14.58 11.21 15.06
N MET A 56 13.37 11.73 15.27
CA MET A 56 13.11 13.18 15.25
C MET A 56 13.14 13.82 16.63
N PHE A 57 12.70 13.11 17.69
CA PHE A 57 12.63 13.66 19.05
C PHE A 57 13.66 13.02 20.01
N GLY A 58 14.46 12.08 19.53
CA GLY A 58 15.54 11.49 20.32
C GLY A 58 16.70 12.45 20.55
N GLN A 59 17.50 12.19 21.57
CA GLN A 59 18.74 12.94 21.79
C GLN A 59 19.76 12.64 20.70
N VAL A 60 20.52 13.66 20.31
CA VAL A 60 21.58 13.52 19.32
C VAL A 60 22.72 12.69 19.89
N THR A 61 22.85 11.44 19.42
CA THR A 61 23.85 10.48 19.89
C THR A 61 25.22 10.63 19.24
N ASN A 62 25.31 11.32 18.10
CA ASN A 62 26.55 11.54 17.36
C ASN A 62 26.82 13.03 17.23
N GLU A 63 27.96 13.51 17.73
CA GLU A 63 28.30 14.94 17.75
C GLU A 63 28.32 15.57 16.35
N LYS A 64 28.67 14.79 15.32
CA LYS A 64 28.65 15.24 13.92
C LYS A 64 27.25 15.63 13.42
N ASN A 65 26.20 15.12 14.06
CA ASN A 65 24.82 15.42 13.67
C ASN A 65 24.30 16.72 14.28
N ARG A 66 25.04 17.34 15.22
CA ARG A 66 24.61 18.60 15.87
C ARG A 66 24.66 19.79 14.94
N ASP A 67 25.54 19.76 13.93
CA ASP A 67 25.79 20.86 13.01
C ASP A 67 25.24 20.57 11.60
N LEU A 68 24.25 19.66 11.51
CA LEU A 68 23.57 19.38 10.25
C LEU A 68 22.76 20.60 9.83
N LYS A 69 23.05 21.08 8.62
CA LYS A 69 22.35 22.20 8.02
C LYS A 69 20.95 21.78 7.58
N ASP A 70 19.99 22.67 7.75
CA ASP A 70 18.64 22.47 7.24
C ASP A 70 18.62 22.35 5.71
N LEU A 71 17.52 21.78 5.22
CA LEU A 71 17.27 21.58 3.79
C LEU A 71 17.40 22.91 3.03
N SER A 72 18.22 22.87 1.98
CA SER A 72 18.34 23.95 1.02
C SER A 72 17.06 24.06 0.17
N TRP A 73 16.82 25.26 -0.35
CA TRP A 73 15.66 25.53 -1.22
C TRP A 73 15.58 24.58 -2.44
N ARG A 74 16.73 24.16 -2.97
CA ARG A 74 16.82 23.21 -4.09
C ARG A 74 16.33 21.82 -3.70
N GLU A 75 16.68 21.35 -2.51
CA GLU A 75 16.22 20.05 -2.02
C GLU A 75 14.71 20.07 -1.76
N ILE A 76 14.19 21.16 -1.18
CA ILE A 76 12.74 21.35 -1.01
C ILE A 76 12.02 21.30 -2.35
N ALA A 77 12.55 21.97 -3.38
CA ALA A 77 11.97 21.95 -4.73
C ALA A 77 11.93 20.54 -5.35
N ILE A 78 12.89 19.67 -5.04
CA ILE A 78 12.91 18.27 -5.47
C ILE A 78 11.85 17.44 -4.73
N PHE A 79 11.64 17.69 -3.43
CA PHE A 79 10.64 16.98 -2.63
C PHE A 79 9.21 17.49 -2.86
N ALA A 80 9.03 18.75 -3.24
CA ALA A 80 7.72 19.36 -3.48
C ALA A 80 6.81 18.55 -4.43
N PRO A 81 7.24 18.10 -5.63
CA PRO A 81 6.38 17.31 -6.51
C PRO A 81 6.00 15.96 -5.89
N LEU A 82 6.89 15.32 -5.12
CA LEU A 82 6.58 14.06 -4.43
C LEU A 82 5.48 14.26 -3.39
N LEU A 83 5.57 15.32 -2.58
CA LEU A 83 4.54 15.68 -1.60
C LEU A 83 3.20 16.00 -2.27
N LEU A 84 3.24 16.69 -3.42
CA LEU A 84 2.04 16.99 -4.21
C LEU A 84 1.37 15.69 -4.71
N PHE A 85 2.14 14.73 -5.23
CA PHE A 85 1.58 13.43 -5.64
C PHE A 85 1.02 12.61 -4.48
N ILE A 86 1.69 12.62 -3.32
CA ILE A 86 1.19 11.96 -2.11
C ILE A 86 -0.21 12.46 -1.74
N LEU A 87 -0.42 13.78 -1.76
CA LEU A 87 -1.70 14.40 -1.46
C LEU A 87 -2.72 14.20 -2.59
N TRP A 88 -2.30 14.39 -3.84
CA TRP A 88 -3.19 14.27 -5.01
C TRP A 88 -3.78 12.87 -5.12
N ILE A 89 -2.94 11.83 -5.05
CA ILE A 89 -3.41 10.44 -5.11
C ILE A 89 -4.30 10.11 -3.90
N GLY A 90 -3.97 10.61 -2.72
CA GLY A 90 -4.74 10.38 -1.51
C GLY A 90 -6.14 11.00 -1.54
N VAL A 91 -6.26 12.25 -2.02
CA VAL A 91 -7.53 12.98 -2.08
C VAL A 91 -8.37 12.57 -3.29
N TYR A 92 -7.73 12.35 -4.45
CA TYR A 92 -8.41 11.98 -5.68
C TYR A 92 -7.75 10.77 -6.35
N PRO A 93 -8.02 9.54 -5.86
CA PRO A 93 -7.40 8.34 -6.41
C PRO A 93 -7.98 7.90 -7.76
N ASN A 94 -9.16 8.40 -8.13
CA ASN A 94 -9.86 7.99 -9.35
C ASN A 94 -9.07 8.30 -10.63
N THR A 95 -8.23 9.35 -10.66
CA THR A 95 -7.32 9.64 -11.79
C THR A 95 -6.45 8.45 -12.19
N PHE A 96 -6.02 7.64 -11.21
CA PHE A 96 -5.17 6.48 -11.43
C PHE A 96 -6.00 5.20 -11.53
N LEU A 97 -7.01 5.02 -10.67
CA LEU A 97 -7.87 3.84 -10.67
C LEU A 97 -8.64 3.70 -11.99
N ASP A 98 -9.15 4.79 -12.56
CA ASP A 98 -9.90 4.74 -13.81
C ASP A 98 -9.05 4.25 -14.98
N LYS A 99 -7.76 4.58 -15.00
CA LYS A 99 -6.82 4.13 -16.03
C LYS A 99 -6.49 2.63 -15.90
N THR A 100 -6.53 2.06 -14.70
CA THR A 100 -6.20 0.65 -14.48
C THR A 100 -7.41 -0.27 -14.60
N LYS A 101 -8.64 0.24 -14.43
CA LYS A 101 -9.90 -0.53 -14.50
C LYS A 101 -9.99 -1.50 -15.68
N ALA A 102 -9.72 -1.02 -16.90
CA ALA A 102 -9.85 -1.85 -18.11
C ALA A 102 -8.89 -3.05 -18.09
N THR A 103 -7.63 -2.81 -17.71
CA THR A 103 -6.61 -3.86 -17.60
C THR A 103 -6.93 -4.84 -16.48
N THR A 104 -7.37 -4.34 -15.32
CA THR A 104 -7.74 -5.19 -14.18
C THR A 104 -8.96 -6.05 -14.50
N ALA A 105 -9.97 -5.52 -15.20
CA ALA A 105 -11.15 -6.29 -15.62
C ALA A 105 -10.78 -7.42 -16.59
N ASN A 106 -9.94 -7.13 -17.59
CA ASN A 106 -9.45 -8.16 -18.52
C ASN A 106 -8.64 -9.24 -17.78
N PHE A 107 -7.82 -8.85 -16.80
CA PHE A 107 -7.04 -9.79 -16.00
C PHE A 107 -7.94 -10.70 -15.15
N ILE A 108 -8.99 -10.15 -14.54
CA ILE A 108 -9.97 -10.94 -13.77
C ILE A 108 -10.66 -11.96 -14.69
N ALA A 109 -11.12 -11.56 -15.87
CA ALA A 109 -11.76 -12.46 -16.83
C ALA A 109 -10.83 -13.60 -17.29
N LEU A 110 -9.54 -13.32 -17.49
CA LEU A 110 -8.53 -14.34 -17.79
C LEU A 110 -8.34 -15.32 -16.63
N MET A 111 -8.30 -14.81 -15.39
CA MET A 111 -8.18 -15.64 -14.19
C MET A 111 -9.41 -16.52 -13.95
N GLU A 112 -10.62 -16.02 -14.22
CA GLU A 112 -11.86 -16.82 -14.16
C GLU A 112 -11.83 -17.95 -15.20
N LYS A 113 -11.49 -17.63 -16.46
CA LYS A 113 -11.37 -18.65 -17.53
C LYS A 113 -10.31 -19.71 -17.19
N ALA A 114 -9.17 -19.31 -16.63
CA ALA A 114 -8.12 -20.24 -16.21
C ALA A 114 -8.55 -21.12 -15.04
N LYS A 115 -9.32 -20.57 -14.09
CA LYS A 115 -9.90 -21.32 -12.97
C LYS A 115 -10.89 -22.36 -13.47
N ASP A 116 -11.80 -21.98 -14.36
CA ASP A 116 -12.80 -22.88 -14.93
C ASP A 116 -12.15 -24.02 -15.72
N THR A 117 -11.13 -23.71 -16.54
CA THR A 117 -10.38 -24.72 -17.30
C THR A 117 -9.68 -25.74 -16.39
N LYS A 118 -9.07 -25.29 -15.29
CA LYS A 118 -8.45 -26.20 -14.30
C LYS A 118 -9.49 -27.06 -13.58
N VAL A 119 -10.64 -26.49 -13.21
CA VAL A 119 -11.74 -27.24 -12.58
C VAL A 119 -12.27 -28.31 -13.54
N THR A 120 -12.49 -27.97 -14.82
CA THR A 120 -12.94 -28.93 -15.83
C THR A 120 -11.92 -30.05 -16.06
N LEU A 121 -10.63 -29.73 -16.21
CA LEU A 121 -9.59 -30.76 -16.38
C LEU A 121 -9.51 -31.69 -15.17
N SER A 122 -9.54 -31.16 -13.94
CA SER A 122 -9.54 -32.00 -12.73
C SER A 122 -10.74 -32.95 -12.65
N GLN A 123 -11.91 -32.52 -13.15
CA GLN A 123 -13.12 -33.35 -13.16
C GLN A 123 -13.11 -34.40 -14.28
N VAL A 124 -12.52 -34.09 -15.44
CA VAL A 124 -12.34 -35.05 -16.54
C VAL A 124 -11.34 -36.15 -16.15
N PHE A 125 -10.18 -35.79 -15.61
CA PHE A 125 -9.20 -36.77 -15.13
C PHE A 125 -9.73 -37.65 -13.98
N GLN A 126 -10.59 -37.11 -13.10
CA GLN A 126 -11.24 -37.92 -12.06
C GLN A 126 -12.37 -38.83 -12.60
N ARG A 127 -12.99 -38.49 -13.73
CA ARG A 127 -13.99 -39.34 -14.39
C ARG A 127 -13.37 -40.47 -15.20
N GLU A 128 -12.20 -40.27 -15.80
CA GLU A 128 -11.48 -41.32 -16.54
C GLU A 128 -10.74 -42.31 -15.61
N ALA A 129 -10.45 -41.92 -14.37
CA ALA A 129 -9.80 -42.77 -13.36
C ALA A 129 -10.77 -43.69 -12.58
N ARG A 130 -12.04 -43.76 -12.99
CA ARG A 130 -13.10 -44.60 -12.42
C ARG A 130 -13.64 -45.55 -13.49
#